data_AF-A0A9E4MFJ6-F1
#
_entry.id   AF-A0A9E4MFJ6-F1
#
_cell.length_a   1.000
_cell.length_b   1.000
_cell.length_c   1.000
_cell.angle_alpha   90.00
_cell.angle_beta   90.00
_cell.angle_gamma   90.00
#
_symmetry.space_group_name_H-M   'P 1'
#
loop_
_entity.id
_entity.type
_entity.pdbx_description
1 polymer ?
#
loop_
_entity_poly.entity_id
_entity_poly.type
_entity_poly.pdbx_seq_one_letter_code
_entity_poly.pdbx_strand_id
1 'polypeptide(L)'
;MFRSSARIPSLFVAFALIGFGPGALSGCGETAEPEPLPPEEPLPPTPESPPAPEAPPPSRCRAPEGVDDNPATIAGTVTLINALLAQQEGQALTLPCFLESLARPLRLNGTLSRISAQPADGPANPRLFLLTRDMWLSVVPDGSGSPFLELGQLTAADRSIKAEIEFPIHQPLTDASPFERLPFGNVTTCGLCHANEEPVLGIPHAMASRALRPAPNTMVPLEKIRAQHESCDDATTPARCEIYTGVFGHGDVQDEPFPQEMPTIFRRD
;
A
#
# COMPACT_ATOMS: atom_id res chain seq x y z
N MET A 1 -33.14 30.79 20.11
CA MET A 1 -33.09 31.06 21.56
C MET A 1 -33.38 29.76 22.30
N PHE A 2 -32.36 29.11 22.85
CA PHE A 2 -32.41 28.30 24.08
C PHE A 2 -30.95 27.97 24.41
N ARG A 3 -30.42 28.64 25.44
CA ARG A 3 -29.11 28.37 26.05
C ARG A 3 -29.30 27.22 27.03
N SER A 4 -28.38 26.25 27.10
CA SER A 4 -28.22 25.45 28.31
C SER A 4 -26.76 25.09 28.55
N SER A 5 -26.40 25.15 29.83
CA SER A 5 -25.09 25.44 30.38
C SER A 5 -24.11 24.27 30.40
N ALA A 6 -22.83 24.63 30.25
CA ALA A 6 -21.68 23.83 30.63
C ALA A 6 -21.58 23.62 32.15
N ARG A 7 -21.03 22.48 32.57
CA ARG A 7 -20.40 22.30 33.89
C ARG A 7 -19.11 21.51 33.75
N ILE A 8 -18.02 22.15 34.18
CA ILE A 8 -16.69 21.61 34.44
C ILE A 8 -16.65 21.25 35.93
N PRO A 9 -15.99 20.16 36.35
CA PRO A 9 -15.38 20.09 37.67
C PRO A 9 -13.86 20.05 37.55
N SER A 10 -13.25 20.88 38.40
CA SER A 10 -11.82 21.07 38.59
C SER A 10 -11.17 19.98 39.46
N LEU A 11 -9.86 19.85 39.25
CA LEU A 11 -8.78 19.62 40.23
C LEU A 11 -8.85 18.40 41.17
N PHE A 12 -7.85 17.52 41.05
CA PHE A 12 -7.07 17.09 42.22
C PHE A 12 -5.57 17.03 41.85
N VAL A 13 -4.78 17.82 42.58
CA VAL A 13 -3.33 17.83 42.62
C VAL A 13 -2.92 17.00 43.83
N ALA A 14 -1.98 16.06 43.68
CA ALA A 14 -1.31 15.41 44.79
C ALA A 14 0.22 15.47 44.58
N PHE A 15 0.87 16.27 45.41
CA PHE A 15 2.31 16.31 45.63
C PHE A 15 2.72 15.13 46.52
N ALA A 16 3.85 14.48 46.23
CA ALA A 16 4.58 13.66 47.19
C ALA A 16 6.05 14.07 47.21
N LEU A 17 6.54 14.30 48.43
CA LEU A 17 7.82 14.88 48.81
C LEU A 17 8.87 13.81 49.14
N ILE A 18 10.12 14.15 48.82
CA ILE A 18 11.37 13.99 49.61
C ILE A 18 11.84 12.57 50.02
N GLY A 19 13.09 12.29 49.65
CA GLY A 19 13.98 11.35 50.36
C GLY A 19 15.45 11.64 50.05
N PHE A 20 16.07 12.56 50.81
CA PHE A 20 17.53 12.76 50.89
C PHE A 20 18.10 11.80 51.94
N GLY A 21 19.22 11.14 51.63
CA GLY A 21 20.02 10.37 52.60
C GLY A 21 21.50 10.73 52.48
N PRO A 22 22.18 11.14 53.58
CA PRO A 22 23.62 11.36 53.61
C PRO A 22 24.35 10.13 54.17
N GLY A 23 25.55 9.86 53.64
CA GLY A 23 26.49 8.88 54.18
C GLY A 23 27.91 9.29 53.80
N ALA A 24 28.77 9.45 54.80
CA ALA A 24 30.06 10.13 54.74
C ALA A 24 31.24 9.17 54.97
N LEU A 25 32.46 9.70 54.71
CA LEU A 25 33.79 9.29 55.21
C LEU A 25 34.40 8.04 54.56
N SER A 26 35.72 7.86 54.43
CA SER A 26 36.96 8.66 54.50
C SER A 26 38.07 7.62 54.28
N GLY A 27 39.08 7.87 53.46
CA GLY A 27 40.19 6.93 53.26
C GLY A 27 41.41 7.57 52.62
N CYS A 28 42.54 7.48 53.32
CA CYS A 28 43.82 8.13 53.02
C CYS A 28 44.66 7.38 51.98
N GLY A 29 45.40 8.15 51.17
CA GLY A 29 46.82 7.95 50.84
C GLY A 29 47.24 6.76 49.98
N GLU A 30 47.78 7.04 48.79
CA GLU A 30 49.13 6.59 48.39
C GLU A 30 49.54 7.37 47.11
N THR A 31 50.64 8.11 47.16
CA THR A 31 51.23 8.74 45.97
C THR A 31 52.09 7.71 45.25
N ALA A 32 51.52 7.07 44.23
CA ALA A 32 52.27 6.25 43.29
C ALA A 32 52.91 7.13 42.20
N GLU A 33 54.21 6.95 41.99
CA GLU A 33 54.97 7.52 40.88
C GLU A 33 54.43 6.98 39.53
N PRO A 34 54.26 7.81 38.49
CA PRO A 34 53.70 7.36 37.22
C PRO A 34 54.70 6.47 36.45
N GLU A 35 54.27 5.24 36.14
CA GLU A 35 54.98 4.36 35.21
C GLU A 35 55.00 4.94 33.78
N PRO A 36 56.06 4.69 32.99
CA PRO A 36 56.14 5.12 31.60
C PRO A 36 55.09 4.41 30.74
N LEU A 37 54.37 5.17 29.92
CA LEU A 37 53.34 4.64 29.02
C LEU A 37 53.95 3.69 27.97
N PRO A 38 53.29 2.55 27.67
CA PRO A 38 53.69 1.66 26.61
C PRO A 38 53.51 2.31 25.23
N PRO A 39 54.28 1.90 24.21
CA PRO A 39 54.15 2.44 22.86
C PRO A 39 52.82 2.03 22.21
N GLU A 40 51.93 3.00 21.93
CA GLU A 40 51.74 3.38 20.52
C GLU A 40 51.25 2.35 19.49
N GLU A 41 50.34 1.40 19.77
CA GLU A 41 49.93 0.44 18.73
C GLU A 41 49.24 1.14 17.54
N PRO A 42 49.58 0.81 16.28
CA PRO A 42 48.98 1.44 15.11
C PRO A 42 47.48 1.16 15.04
N LEU A 43 46.69 2.23 14.90
CA LEU A 43 45.24 2.15 14.78
C LEU A 43 44.82 1.32 13.55
N PRO A 44 43.78 0.48 13.67
CA PRO A 44 43.25 -0.28 12.54
C PRO A 44 42.72 0.67 11.45
N PRO A 45 42.77 0.26 10.17
CA PRO A 45 42.27 1.07 9.07
C PRO A 45 40.78 1.35 9.27
N THR A 46 40.42 2.62 9.10
CA THR A 46 39.04 3.11 9.18
C THR A 46 38.15 2.31 8.21
N PRO A 47 37.00 1.76 8.67
CA PRO A 47 36.09 1.07 7.79
C PRO A 47 35.61 2.01 6.67
N GLU A 48 35.78 1.56 5.44
CA GLU A 48 35.38 2.28 4.24
C GLU A 48 33.87 2.51 4.29
N SER A 49 33.45 3.76 4.09
CA SER A 49 32.03 4.11 4.16
C SER A 49 31.24 3.35 3.09
N PRO A 50 30.05 2.82 3.42
CA PRO A 50 29.24 2.12 2.44
C PRO A 50 28.92 3.05 1.26
N PRO A 51 28.88 2.50 0.02
CA PRO A 51 28.57 3.29 -1.16
C PRO A 51 27.20 3.97 -1.00
N ALA A 52 27.08 5.20 -1.49
CA ALA A 52 25.82 5.92 -1.53
C ALA A 52 24.76 5.10 -2.28
N PRO A 53 23.49 5.13 -1.85
CA PRO A 53 22.41 4.42 -2.53
C PRO A 53 22.32 4.88 -3.99
N GLU A 54 22.27 3.91 -4.89
CA GLU A 54 22.12 4.14 -6.33
C GLU A 54 20.80 4.90 -6.60
N ALA A 55 20.86 5.92 -7.46
CA ALA A 55 19.67 6.69 -7.80
C ALA A 55 18.63 5.78 -8.49
N PRO A 56 17.33 5.95 -8.20
CA PRO A 56 16.31 5.10 -8.81
C PRO A 56 16.33 5.25 -10.33
N PRO A 57 16.01 4.17 -11.07
CA PRO A 57 15.95 4.22 -12.52
C PRO A 57 14.95 5.30 -12.98
N PRO A 58 15.22 6.01 -14.09
CA PRO A 58 14.29 6.99 -14.61
C PRO A 58 12.95 6.33 -14.93
N SER A 59 11.87 6.96 -14.47
CA SER A 59 10.52 6.48 -14.75
C SER A 59 10.25 6.50 -16.26
N ARG A 60 9.87 5.35 -16.81
CA ARG A 60 9.45 5.13 -18.19
C ARG A 60 7.96 5.43 -18.38
N CYS A 61 7.17 5.35 -17.31
CA CYS A 61 5.73 5.49 -17.35
C CYS A 61 5.27 6.62 -16.45
N ARG A 62 5.21 7.83 -17.01
CA ARG A 62 4.77 9.05 -16.31
C ARG A 62 3.49 9.58 -16.94
N ALA A 63 2.50 9.88 -16.09
CA ALA A 63 1.28 10.54 -16.54
C ALA A 63 1.58 11.83 -17.32
N PRO A 64 0.92 12.08 -18.46
CA PRO A 64 1.06 13.34 -19.19
C PRO A 64 0.70 14.55 -18.32
N GLU A 65 1.25 15.72 -18.65
CA GLU A 65 0.88 16.97 -17.99
C GLU A 65 -0.64 17.20 -18.05
N GLY A 66 -1.23 17.54 -16.90
CA GLY A 66 -2.67 17.77 -16.77
C GLY A 66 -3.53 16.52 -16.58
N VAL A 67 -2.94 15.31 -16.60
CA VAL A 67 -3.63 14.06 -16.27
C VAL A 67 -3.37 13.72 -14.80
N ASP A 68 -4.44 13.42 -14.07
CA ASP A 68 -4.39 13.05 -12.65
C ASP A 68 -3.82 11.62 -12.48
N ASP A 69 -2.67 11.52 -11.82
CA ASP A 69 -1.96 10.27 -11.50
C ASP A 69 -2.34 9.68 -10.13
N ASN A 70 -3.31 10.28 -9.43
CA ASN A 70 -3.79 9.84 -8.12
C ASN A 70 -5.32 9.63 -8.14
N PRO A 71 -5.87 8.76 -9.02
CA PRO A 71 -7.29 8.74 -9.34
C PRO A 71 -8.20 8.44 -8.14
N ALA A 72 -9.34 9.13 -8.03
CA ALA A 72 -10.39 8.88 -7.02
C ALA A 72 -11.62 8.15 -7.58
N THR A 73 -11.71 7.98 -8.90
CA THR A 73 -12.89 7.40 -9.57
C THR A 73 -12.48 6.43 -10.65
N ILE A 74 -13.34 5.47 -10.99
CA ILE A 74 -13.07 4.47 -12.04
C ILE A 74 -12.84 5.18 -13.37
N ALA A 75 -13.66 6.20 -13.66
CA ALA A 75 -13.49 7.05 -14.83
C ALA A 75 -12.15 7.80 -14.84
N GLY A 76 -11.67 8.27 -13.68
CA GLY A 76 -10.34 8.87 -13.54
C GLY A 76 -9.22 7.87 -13.81
N THR A 77 -9.34 6.64 -13.33
CA THR A 77 -8.40 5.55 -13.64
C THR A 77 -8.39 5.22 -15.14
N VAL A 78 -9.55 5.12 -15.78
CA VAL A 78 -9.67 4.93 -17.23
C VAL A 78 -9.02 6.08 -18.01
N THR A 79 -9.23 7.32 -17.55
CA THR A 79 -8.60 8.51 -18.13
C THR A 79 -7.08 8.43 -18.07
N LEU A 80 -6.52 8.07 -16.91
CA LEU A 80 -5.07 7.87 -16.74
C LEU A 80 -4.54 6.75 -17.64
N ILE A 81 -5.20 5.60 -17.66
CA ILE A 81 -4.86 4.45 -18.52
C ILE A 81 -4.81 4.86 -19.99
N ASN A 82 -5.85 5.52 -20.49
CA ASN A 82 -5.92 5.94 -21.90
C ASN A 82 -4.85 6.97 -22.25
N ALA A 83 -4.55 7.88 -21.31
CA ALA A 83 -3.50 8.87 -21.49
C ALA A 83 -2.10 8.23 -21.56
N LEU A 84 -1.82 7.25 -20.70
CA LEU A 84 -0.57 6.49 -20.73
C LEU A 84 -0.46 5.65 -22.00
N LEU A 85 -1.55 4.98 -22.40
CA LEU A 85 -1.60 4.19 -23.64
C LEU A 85 -1.25 5.03 -24.86
N ALA A 86 -1.75 6.27 -24.94
CA ALA A 86 -1.45 7.18 -26.05
C ALA A 86 0.04 7.54 -26.16
N GLN A 87 0.82 7.40 -25.07
CA GLN A 87 2.27 7.59 -25.06
C GLN A 87 3.04 6.31 -25.46
N GLN A 88 2.40 5.14 -25.46
CA GLN A 88 3.02 3.87 -25.82
C GLN A 88 2.97 3.68 -27.35
N GLU A 89 3.88 4.33 -28.09
CA GLU A 89 3.94 4.36 -29.57
C GLU A 89 3.83 2.97 -30.24
N GLY A 90 2.59 2.52 -30.49
CA GLY A 90 2.30 1.19 -31.05
C GLY A 90 2.53 0.01 -30.11
N GLN A 91 2.79 0.27 -28.82
CA GLN A 91 2.98 -0.75 -27.79
C GLN A 91 1.76 -0.84 -26.89
N ALA A 92 1.58 -2.00 -26.26
CA ALA A 92 0.51 -2.19 -25.30
C ALA A 92 0.89 -1.56 -23.95
N LEU A 93 -0.05 -0.92 -23.28
CA LEU A 93 0.17 -0.47 -21.90
C LEU A 93 0.17 -1.67 -20.97
N THR A 94 1.21 -1.81 -20.15
CA THR A 94 1.33 -2.92 -19.19
C THR A 94 0.89 -2.50 -17.79
N LEU A 95 0.51 -3.48 -16.95
CA LEU A 95 0.13 -3.21 -15.57
C LEU A 95 1.29 -2.60 -14.74
N PRO A 96 2.54 -3.10 -14.84
CA PRO A 96 3.70 -2.44 -14.23
C PRO A 96 3.84 -0.95 -14.61
N CYS A 97 3.62 -0.61 -15.89
CA CYS A 97 3.68 0.76 -16.37
C CYS A 97 2.60 1.65 -15.74
N PHE A 98 1.38 1.14 -15.60
CA PHE A 98 0.32 1.83 -14.88
C PHE A 98 0.69 2.05 -13.40
N LEU A 99 1.19 1.02 -12.71
CA LEU A 99 1.57 1.10 -11.28
C LEU A 99 2.72 2.10 -11.02
N GLU A 100 3.68 2.13 -11.93
CA GLU A 100 4.79 3.08 -11.93
C GLU A 100 4.28 4.52 -12.04
N SER A 101 3.25 4.76 -12.87
CA SER A 101 2.73 6.11 -13.15
C SER A 101 1.99 6.76 -11.99
N LEU A 102 1.57 5.98 -10.99
CA LEU A 102 0.74 6.47 -9.88
C LEU A 102 1.52 7.43 -8.98
N ALA A 103 0.85 8.49 -8.53
CA ALA A 103 1.41 9.48 -7.61
C ALA A 103 2.03 8.83 -6.37
N ARG A 104 3.14 9.41 -5.90
CA ARG A 104 3.85 8.97 -4.69
C ARG A 104 3.61 9.95 -3.52
N PRO A 105 3.62 9.49 -2.26
CA PRO A 105 3.85 8.11 -1.82
C PRO A 105 2.67 7.19 -2.15
N LEU A 106 2.96 5.94 -2.55
CA LEU A 106 1.92 4.91 -2.60
C LEU A 106 1.53 4.51 -1.18
N ARG A 107 0.22 4.45 -0.94
CA ARG A 107 -0.36 3.91 0.29
C ARG A 107 -0.75 2.47 0.05
N LEU A 108 -0.03 1.54 0.67
CA LEU A 108 -0.10 0.12 0.37
C LEU A 108 -0.55 -0.69 1.58
N ASN A 109 -1.30 -1.75 1.29
CA ASN A 109 -1.63 -2.79 2.26
C ASN A 109 -1.61 -4.17 1.59
N GLY A 110 -1.08 -5.20 2.26
CA GLY A 110 -1.00 -6.55 1.71
C GLY A 110 -1.84 -7.59 2.46
N THR A 111 -2.33 -8.60 1.74
CA THR A 111 -3.02 -9.76 2.33
C THR A 111 -2.66 -11.08 1.63
N LEU A 112 -2.68 -12.18 2.40
CA LEU A 112 -2.61 -13.56 1.92
C LEU A 112 -3.99 -14.22 1.76
N SER A 113 -5.08 -13.44 1.80
CA SER A 113 -6.42 -13.99 1.60
C SER A 113 -6.55 -14.62 0.22
N ARG A 114 -7.06 -15.85 0.20
CA ARG A 114 -7.44 -16.59 -1.02
C ARG A 114 -8.93 -16.51 -1.34
N ILE A 115 -9.71 -15.86 -0.48
CA ILE A 115 -11.15 -15.69 -0.68
C ILE A 115 -11.35 -14.32 -1.34
N SER A 116 -11.36 -14.34 -2.67
CA SER A 116 -11.33 -13.16 -3.54
C SER A 116 -11.55 -13.58 -5.00
N ALA A 117 -12.02 -12.67 -5.86
CA ALA A 117 -11.99 -12.87 -7.31
C ALA A 117 -10.54 -12.83 -7.85
N GLN A 118 -9.69 -11.97 -7.29
CA GLN A 118 -8.23 -11.97 -7.45
C GLN A 118 -7.55 -12.48 -6.15
N PRO A 119 -7.35 -13.80 -5.96
CA PRO A 119 -6.76 -14.35 -4.73
C PRO A 119 -5.24 -14.14 -4.66
N ALA A 120 -4.70 -14.06 -3.44
CA ALA A 120 -3.25 -14.08 -3.23
C ALA A 120 -2.65 -15.45 -3.64
N ASP A 121 -1.49 -15.44 -4.29
CA ASP A 121 -0.79 -16.65 -4.75
C ASP A 121 0.41 -17.00 -3.85
N GLY A 122 0.14 -17.08 -2.54
CA GLY A 122 1.12 -17.48 -1.54
C GLY A 122 1.97 -16.33 -0.99
N PRO A 123 2.92 -16.63 -0.08
CA PRO A 123 3.65 -15.61 0.68
C PRO A 123 4.51 -14.66 -0.17
N ALA A 124 4.99 -15.13 -1.32
CA ALA A 124 5.77 -14.32 -2.25
C ALA A 124 4.91 -13.46 -3.18
N ASN A 125 3.61 -13.76 -3.28
CA ASN A 125 2.66 -13.07 -4.16
C ASN A 125 1.39 -12.69 -3.36
N PRO A 126 1.52 -11.87 -2.30
CA PRO A 126 0.36 -11.35 -1.60
C PRO A 126 -0.48 -10.50 -2.55
N ARG A 127 -1.78 -10.43 -2.28
CA ARG A 127 -2.64 -9.43 -2.91
C ARG A 127 -2.30 -8.07 -2.31
N LEU A 128 -2.00 -7.11 -3.16
CA LEU A 128 -1.61 -5.75 -2.80
C LEU A 128 -2.77 -4.81 -3.07
N PHE A 129 -3.16 -4.04 -2.07
CA PHE A 129 -4.09 -2.92 -2.21
C PHE A 129 -3.34 -1.61 -2.22
N LEU A 130 -3.64 -0.74 -3.18
CA LEU A 130 -3.16 0.64 -3.25
C LEU A 130 -4.33 1.58 -2.98
N LEU A 131 -4.23 2.38 -1.93
CA LEU A 131 -5.32 3.22 -1.42
C LEU A 131 -5.10 4.67 -1.86
N THR A 132 -5.86 5.11 -2.86
CA THR A 132 -5.80 6.46 -3.44
C THR A 132 -7.14 7.17 -3.28
N ARG A 133 -7.22 8.17 -2.39
CA ARG A 133 -8.47 8.94 -2.15
C ARG A 133 -9.66 7.97 -1.93
N ASP A 134 -10.68 8.07 -2.77
CA ASP A 134 -11.88 7.21 -2.75
C ASP A 134 -11.75 5.97 -3.67
N MET A 135 -10.56 5.66 -4.15
CA MET A 135 -10.27 4.55 -5.06
C MET A 135 -9.32 3.54 -4.42
N TRP A 136 -9.72 2.29 -4.42
CA TRP A 136 -8.88 1.17 -3.97
C TRP A 136 -8.53 0.31 -5.15
N LEU A 137 -7.25 0.28 -5.48
CA LEU A 137 -6.70 -0.53 -6.55
C LEU A 137 -6.17 -1.83 -5.95
N SER A 138 -6.25 -2.92 -6.71
CA SER A 138 -5.70 -4.20 -6.27
C SER A 138 -5.00 -4.93 -7.40
N VAL A 139 -3.84 -5.48 -7.07
CA VAL A 139 -3.01 -6.30 -7.95
C VAL A 139 -2.44 -7.49 -7.19
N VAL A 140 -2.04 -8.53 -7.91
CA VAL A 140 -1.24 -9.64 -7.36
C VAL A 140 0.02 -9.77 -8.21
N PRO A 141 1.22 -9.89 -7.60
CA PRO A 141 2.47 -9.99 -8.35
C PRO A 141 2.55 -11.17 -9.33
N ASP A 142 1.91 -12.29 -9.02
CA ASP A 142 1.93 -13.50 -9.85
C ASP A 142 0.63 -14.32 -9.69
N GLY A 143 0.48 -15.38 -10.46
CA GLY A 143 -0.68 -16.26 -10.47
C GLY A 143 -1.80 -15.77 -11.40
N SER A 144 -2.95 -16.43 -11.38
CA SER A 144 -4.04 -16.15 -12.33
C SER A 144 -4.62 -14.74 -12.24
N GLY A 145 -4.39 -14.05 -11.12
CA GLY A 145 -4.85 -12.68 -10.88
C GLY A 145 -3.90 -11.59 -11.41
N SER A 146 -2.66 -11.93 -11.79
CA SER A 146 -1.63 -10.95 -12.12
C SER A 146 -1.88 -10.09 -13.37
N PRO A 147 -2.66 -10.52 -14.39
CA PRO A 147 -3.02 -9.65 -15.49
C PRO A 147 -4.07 -8.58 -15.14
N PHE A 148 -4.71 -8.69 -13.98
CA PHE A 148 -5.88 -7.88 -13.65
C PHE A 148 -5.57 -6.75 -12.68
N LEU A 149 -6.20 -5.61 -12.92
CA LEU A 149 -6.36 -4.51 -11.98
C LEU A 149 -7.80 -4.55 -11.46
N GLU A 150 -7.99 -4.96 -10.21
CA GLU A 150 -9.28 -4.83 -9.53
C GLU A 150 -9.44 -3.41 -8.98
N LEU A 151 -10.63 -2.84 -9.12
CA LEU A 151 -10.97 -1.48 -8.71
C LEU A 151 -12.14 -1.49 -7.71
N GLY A 152 -12.04 -0.64 -6.70
CA GLY A 152 -13.11 -0.34 -5.76
C GLY A 152 -13.24 1.16 -5.54
N GLN A 153 -14.21 1.80 -6.19
CA GLN A 153 -14.53 3.19 -5.92
C GLN A 153 -15.48 3.28 -4.73
N LEU A 154 -15.04 3.82 -3.61
CA LEU A 154 -15.86 4.08 -2.44
C LEU A 154 -16.96 5.10 -2.78
N THR A 155 -18.19 4.76 -2.45
CA THR A 155 -19.36 5.65 -2.54
C THR A 155 -19.93 5.99 -1.16
N ALA A 156 -19.54 5.20 -0.15
CA ALA A 156 -19.76 5.44 1.27
C ALA A 156 -18.68 4.67 2.07
N ALA A 157 -18.68 4.80 3.40
CA ALA A 157 -17.70 4.13 4.26
C ALA A 157 -17.69 2.59 4.10
N ASP A 158 -18.82 1.98 3.74
CA ASP A 158 -19.00 0.54 3.60
C ASP A 158 -19.53 0.12 2.22
N ARG A 159 -19.53 1.02 1.23
CA ARG A 159 -20.04 0.77 -0.13
C ARG A 159 -19.02 1.15 -1.17
N SER A 160 -18.93 0.33 -2.21
CA SER A 160 -18.06 0.61 -3.34
C SER A 160 -18.60 0.06 -4.65
N ILE A 161 -18.33 0.77 -5.74
CA ILE A 161 -18.51 0.27 -7.11
C ILE A 161 -17.29 -0.57 -7.46
N LYS A 162 -17.53 -1.79 -7.97
CA LYS A 162 -16.46 -2.72 -8.38
C LYS A 162 -16.25 -2.67 -9.88
N ALA A 163 -15.01 -2.83 -10.29
CA ALA A 163 -14.59 -2.94 -11.68
C ALA A 163 -13.32 -3.79 -11.79
N GLU A 164 -13.03 -4.29 -12.98
CA GLU A 164 -11.83 -5.06 -13.30
C GLU A 164 -11.34 -4.68 -14.69
N ILE A 165 -10.04 -4.46 -14.83
CA ILE A 165 -9.39 -4.16 -16.10
C ILE A 165 -8.28 -5.20 -16.33
N GLU A 166 -8.29 -5.83 -17.50
CA GLU A 166 -7.25 -6.78 -17.92
C GLU A 166 -6.12 -6.05 -18.68
N PHE A 167 -4.88 -6.39 -18.35
CA PHE A 167 -3.67 -5.95 -19.02
C PHE A 167 -3.02 -7.12 -19.79
N PRO A 168 -2.26 -6.84 -20.85
CA PRO A 168 -1.92 -5.52 -21.38
C PRO A 168 -3.05 -4.89 -22.20
N ILE A 169 -3.10 -3.56 -22.24
CA ILE A 169 -4.14 -2.79 -22.92
C ILE A 169 -3.62 -2.38 -24.30
N HIS A 170 -4.33 -2.79 -25.35
CA HIS A 170 -3.96 -2.52 -26.74
C HIS A 170 -4.79 -1.40 -27.40
N GLN A 171 -5.94 -1.05 -26.82
CA GLN A 171 -6.87 -0.08 -27.37
C GLN A 171 -7.43 0.80 -26.25
N PRO A 172 -7.80 2.06 -26.55
CA PRO A 172 -8.43 2.93 -25.58
C PRO A 172 -9.68 2.27 -24.96
N LEU A 173 -9.76 2.32 -23.64
CA LEU A 173 -10.90 1.85 -22.88
C LEU A 173 -12.04 2.86 -22.96
N THR A 174 -13.27 2.36 -22.96
CA THR A 174 -14.47 3.19 -22.77
C THR A 174 -14.87 3.22 -21.30
N ASP A 175 -15.83 4.08 -20.93
CA ASP A 175 -16.39 4.11 -19.57
C ASP A 175 -17.05 2.77 -19.17
N ALA A 176 -17.48 1.96 -20.13
CA ALA A 176 -18.08 0.65 -19.88
C ALA A 176 -17.04 -0.47 -19.69
N SER A 177 -15.85 -0.32 -20.26
CA SER A 177 -14.82 -1.37 -20.32
C SER A 177 -14.45 -1.98 -18.96
N PRO A 178 -14.33 -1.22 -17.86
CA PRO A 178 -14.04 -1.79 -16.55
C PRO A 178 -15.13 -2.70 -15.97
N PHE A 179 -16.33 -2.72 -16.56
CA PHE A 179 -17.48 -3.48 -16.07
C PHE A 179 -17.81 -4.69 -16.95
N GLU A 180 -17.21 -4.82 -18.13
CA GLU A 180 -17.54 -5.84 -19.13
C GLU A 180 -17.26 -7.28 -18.65
N ARG A 181 -16.31 -7.44 -17.73
CA ARG A 181 -15.87 -8.75 -17.22
C ARG A 181 -16.59 -9.20 -15.95
N LEU A 182 -17.35 -8.30 -15.33
CA LEU A 182 -18.03 -8.59 -14.06
C LEU A 182 -19.19 -9.57 -14.17
N PRO A 183 -20.02 -9.59 -15.24
CA PRO A 183 -21.17 -10.48 -15.31
C PRO A 183 -20.80 -11.96 -15.17
N PHE A 184 -21.41 -12.64 -14.21
CA PHE A 184 -21.28 -14.08 -13.96
C PHE A 184 -22.67 -14.71 -13.77
N GLY A 185 -23.29 -15.08 -14.89
CA GLY A 185 -24.67 -15.53 -14.89
C GLY A 185 -25.63 -14.42 -14.46
N ASN A 186 -26.35 -14.63 -13.35
CA ASN A 186 -27.30 -13.66 -12.78
C ASN A 186 -26.70 -12.81 -11.65
N VAL A 187 -25.40 -12.97 -11.35
CA VAL A 187 -24.64 -12.20 -10.35
C VAL A 187 -23.39 -11.60 -11.01
N THR A 188 -22.52 -10.94 -10.25
CA THR A 188 -21.16 -10.64 -10.71
C THR A 188 -20.12 -11.57 -10.08
N THR A 189 -18.93 -11.62 -10.66
CA THR A 189 -17.75 -12.24 -10.02
C THR A 189 -17.47 -11.64 -8.65
N CYS A 190 -17.72 -10.33 -8.47
CA CYS A 190 -17.60 -9.64 -7.19
C CYS A 190 -18.68 -10.05 -6.18
N GLY A 191 -19.90 -10.32 -6.65
CA GLY A 191 -21.05 -10.74 -5.84
C GLY A 191 -20.86 -12.08 -5.12
N LEU A 192 -19.90 -12.90 -5.58
CA LEU A 192 -19.50 -14.13 -4.90
C LEU A 192 -18.83 -13.86 -3.54
N CYS A 193 -18.18 -12.70 -3.40
CA CYS A 193 -17.47 -12.30 -2.19
C CYS A 193 -18.17 -11.14 -1.45
N HIS A 194 -18.83 -10.25 -2.19
CA HIS A 194 -19.43 -9.03 -1.68
C HIS A 194 -20.96 -9.12 -1.70
N ALA A 195 -21.58 -9.07 -0.52
CA ALA A 195 -23.03 -9.09 -0.40
C ALA A 195 -23.68 -7.75 -0.81
N ASN A 196 -25.00 -7.81 -1.03
CA ASN A 196 -25.88 -6.67 -1.30
C ASN A 196 -25.49 -5.89 -2.57
N GLU A 197 -25.33 -6.59 -3.69
CA GLU A 197 -25.10 -5.94 -4.98
C GLU A 197 -26.33 -5.15 -5.44
N GLU A 198 -26.12 -3.91 -5.85
CA GLU A 198 -27.14 -3.03 -6.41
C GLU A 198 -26.62 -2.41 -7.71
N PRO A 199 -27.45 -2.29 -8.76
CA PRO A 199 -27.02 -1.66 -9.99
C PRO A 199 -26.74 -0.17 -9.78
N VAL A 200 -25.68 0.32 -10.41
CA VAL A 200 -25.36 1.75 -10.44
C VAL A 200 -26.15 2.40 -11.58
N LEU A 201 -26.97 3.41 -11.24
CA LEU A 201 -27.79 4.10 -12.24
C LEU A 201 -26.92 4.75 -13.32
N GLY A 202 -27.26 4.50 -14.58
CA GLY A 202 -26.62 5.13 -15.73
C GLY A 202 -25.31 4.49 -16.21
N ILE A 203 -24.83 3.42 -15.55
CA ILE A 203 -23.61 2.71 -15.95
C ILE A 203 -23.94 1.22 -16.17
N PRO A 204 -23.96 0.73 -17.42
CA PRO A 204 -24.24 -0.68 -17.71
C PRO A 204 -23.28 -1.62 -16.96
N HIS A 205 -23.81 -2.72 -16.41
CA HIS A 205 -23.07 -3.76 -15.67
C HIS A 205 -22.36 -3.31 -14.38
N ALA A 206 -22.32 -2.02 -14.07
CA ALA A 206 -21.75 -1.55 -12.83
C ALA A 206 -22.63 -1.91 -11.64
N MET A 207 -22.04 -2.56 -10.65
CA MET A 207 -22.68 -2.94 -9.40
C MET A 207 -21.95 -2.30 -8.22
N ALA A 208 -22.72 -1.73 -7.30
CA ALA A 208 -22.23 -1.31 -5.99
C ALA A 208 -22.51 -2.42 -4.98
N SER A 209 -21.51 -2.78 -4.18
CA SER A 209 -21.61 -3.81 -3.16
C SER A 209 -20.89 -3.39 -1.88
N ARG A 210 -21.03 -4.18 -0.81
CA ARG A 210 -20.37 -3.91 0.47
C ARG A 210 -18.85 -3.84 0.27
N ALA A 211 -18.21 -2.75 0.68
CA ALA A 211 -16.76 -2.66 0.74
C ALA A 211 -16.25 -3.51 1.91
N LEU A 212 -15.23 -4.35 1.65
CA LEU A 212 -14.67 -5.27 2.63
C LEU A 212 -13.19 -5.00 2.78
N ARG A 213 -12.70 -5.07 4.02
CA ARG A 213 -11.27 -5.16 4.31
C ARG A 213 -10.85 -6.62 4.48
N PRO A 214 -9.56 -6.94 4.27
CA PRO A 214 -9.05 -8.26 4.59
C PRO A 214 -9.15 -8.59 6.09
N ALA A 215 -9.17 -9.89 6.40
CA ALA A 215 -9.19 -10.33 7.79
C ALA A 215 -7.83 -10.04 8.46
N PRO A 216 -7.79 -9.56 9.73
CA PRO A 216 -6.55 -9.17 10.40
C PRO A 216 -5.44 -10.23 10.39
N ASN A 217 -5.81 -11.51 10.51
CA ASN A 217 -4.89 -12.63 10.52
C ASN A 217 -4.32 -13.01 9.14
N THR A 218 -4.76 -12.36 8.07
CA THR A 218 -4.26 -12.55 6.70
C THR A 218 -3.38 -11.40 6.23
N MET A 219 -3.26 -10.34 7.03
CA MET A 219 -2.53 -9.13 6.67
C MET A 219 -1.02 -9.40 6.61
N VAL A 220 -0.34 -8.78 5.64
CA VAL A 220 1.10 -8.86 5.46
C VAL A 220 1.72 -7.51 5.78
N PRO A 221 2.66 -7.42 6.75
CA PRO A 221 3.40 -6.19 7.03
C PRO A 221 4.15 -5.68 5.79
N LEU A 222 4.18 -4.36 5.61
CA LEU A 222 4.83 -3.72 4.46
C LEU A 222 6.29 -4.16 4.29
N GLU A 223 7.04 -4.33 5.37
CA GLU A 223 8.45 -4.73 5.34
C GLU A 223 8.63 -6.12 4.71
N LYS A 224 7.68 -7.04 4.94
CA LYS A 224 7.72 -8.37 4.32
C LYS A 224 7.45 -8.31 2.82
N ILE A 225 6.54 -7.41 2.41
CA ILE A 225 6.22 -7.18 0.99
C ILE A 225 7.42 -6.54 0.29
N ARG A 226 8.05 -5.54 0.92
CA ARG A 226 9.26 -4.90 0.42
C ARG A 226 10.42 -5.90 0.29
N ALA A 227 10.58 -6.80 1.25
CA ALA A 227 11.56 -7.88 1.16
C ALA A 227 11.31 -8.81 -0.05
N GLN A 228 10.06 -9.00 -0.49
CA GLN A 228 9.78 -9.75 -1.73
C GLN A 228 10.34 -9.01 -2.95
N HIS A 229 10.14 -7.69 -3.04
CA HIS A 229 10.74 -6.86 -4.09
C HIS A 229 12.28 -6.93 -4.06
N GLU A 230 12.90 -6.81 -2.88
CA GLU A 230 14.36 -6.88 -2.74
C GLU A 230 14.94 -8.25 -3.11
N SER A 231 14.16 -9.32 -2.93
CA SER A 231 14.53 -10.70 -3.28
C SER A 231 14.17 -11.09 -4.71
N CYS A 232 13.69 -10.15 -5.53
CA CYS A 232 13.30 -10.41 -6.90
C CYS A 232 14.48 -10.95 -7.73
N ASP A 233 14.16 -11.92 -8.57
CA ASP A 233 15.09 -12.52 -9.53
C ASP A 233 14.44 -12.47 -10.91
N ASP A 234 14.86 -11.46 -11.69
CA ASP A 234 14.36 -11.20 -13.04
C ASP A 234 14.66 -12.36 -14.01
N ALA A 235 15.66 -13.20 -13.72
CA ALA A 235 15.98 -14.34 -14.57
C ALA A 235 14.97 -15.49 -14.41
N THR A 236 14.37 -15.63 -13.24
CA THR A 236 13.44 -16.73 -12.94
C THR A 236 11.98 -16.31 -12.89
N THR A 237 11.70 -15.07 -12.48
CA THR A 237 10.33 -14.58 -12.24
C THR A 237 10.09 -13.16 -12.77
N PRO A 238 10.42 -12.87 -14.04
CA PRO A 238 10.44 -11.50 -14.57
C PRO A 238 9.11 -10.75 -14.37
N ALA A 239 7.97 -11.37 -14.71
CA ALA A 239 6.66 -10.71 -14.59
C ALA A 239 6.32 -10.29 -13.15
N ARG A 240 6.65 -11.13 -12.17
CA ARG A 240 6.49 -10.83 -10.75
C ARG A 240 7.35 -9.65 -10.32
N CYS A 241 8.60 -9.65 -10.76
CA CYS A 241 9.57 -8.61 -10.43
C CYS A 241 9.18 -7.26 -11.05
N GLU A 242 8.60 -7.26 -12.25
CA GLU A 242 8.07 -6.05 -12.89
C GLU A 242 6.90 -5.43 -12.10
N ILE A 243 5.96 -6.23 -11.58
CA ILE A 243 4.88 -5.71 -10.73
C ILE A 243 5.46 -5.08 -9.46
N TYR A 244 6.39 -5.77 -8.78
CA TYR A 244 7.03 -5.22 -7.60
C TYR A 244 7.84 -3.94 -7.90
N THR A 245 8.53 -3.89 -9.02
CA THR A 245 9.27 -2.70 -9.48
C THR A 245 8.30 -1.54 -9.73
N GLY A 246 7.16 -1.80 -10.40
CA GLY A 246 6.12 -0.79 -10.61
C GLY A 246 5.56 -0.22 -9.30
N VAL A 247 5.53 -1.00 -8.22
CA VAL A 247 5.11 -0.54 -6.88
C VAL A 247 6.26 0.19 -6.16
N PHE A 248 7.42 -0.45 -6.00
CA PHE A 248 8.47 0.00 -5.08
C PHE A 248 9.64 0.75 -5.72
N GLY A 249 9.81 0.66 -7.04
CA GLY A 249 10.98 1.17 -7.75
C GLY A 249 10.99 2.68 -8.03
N HIS A 250 9.85 3.36 -7.87
CA HIS A 250 9.65 4.72 -8.40
C HIS A 250 9.23 5.76 -7.35
N GLY A 251 9.56 5.52 -6.08
CA GLY A 251 9.37 6.47 -4.99
C GLY A 251 8.84 5.83 -3.71
N ASP A 252 8.44 6.67 -2.77
CA ASP A 252 8.06 6.20 -1.44
C ASP A 252 6.79 5.34 -1.45
N VAL A 253 6.79 4.31 -0.60
CA VAL A 253 5.64 3.45 -0.32
C VAL A 253 5.46 3.40 1.19
N GLN A 254 4.25 3.69 1.65
CA GLN A 254 3.86 3.78 3.05
C GLN A 254 2.79 2.73 3.36
N ASP A 255 2.80 2.22 4.59
CA ASP A 255 1.78 1.29 5.07
C ASP A 255 0.49 2.08 5.35
N GLU A 256 -0.62 1.65 4.76
CA GLU A 256 -1.92 2.26 4.96
C GLU A 256 -2.91 1.17 5.40
N PRO A 257 -3.35 1.16 6.66
CA PRO A 257 -4.34 0.19 7.10
C PRO A 257 -5.72 0.51 6.55
N PHE A 258 -6.50 -0.51 6.25
CA PHE A 258 -7.94 -0.35 6.01
C PHE A 258 -8.64 0.22 7.26
N PRO A 259 -9.71 1.02 7.10
CA PRO A 259 -10.54 1.46 8.22
C PRO A 259 -11.01 0.28 9.06
N GLN A 260 -10.85 0.33 10.38
CA GLN A 260 -11.11 -0.83 11.26
C GLN A 260 -12.58 -1.22 11.30
N GLU A 261 -13.45 -0.23 11.15
CA GLU A 261 -14.90 -0.32 11.04
C GLU A 261 -15.36 -0.95 9.73
N MET A 262 -14.51 -0.97 8.70
CA MET A 262 -14.86 -1.68 7.48
C MET A 262 -15.00 -3.18 7.78
N PRO A 263 -16.07 -3.83 7.31
CA PRO A 263 -16.31 -5.23 7.61
C PRO A 263 -15.35 -6.16 6.88
N THR A 264 -15.24 -7.39 7.39
CA THR A 264 -14.56 -8.49 6.69
C THR A 264 -15.60 -9.46 6.14
N ILE A 265 -15.23 -10.30 5.17
CA ILE A 265 -16.13 -11.32 4.62
C ILE A 265 -16.67 -12.31 5.68
N PHE A 266 -15.95 -12.47 6.78
CA PHE A 266 -16.29 -13.40 7.87
C PHE A 266 -17.23 -12.80 8.91
N ARG A 267 -17.44 -11.47 8.91
CA ARG A 267 -18.41 -10.82 9.79
C ARG A 267 -19.70 -10.60 9.01
N ARG A 268 -20.67 -11.47 9.31
CA ARG A 268 -22.09 -11.32 8.94
C ARG A 268 -22.80 -10.64 10.10
N ASP A 269 -22.58 -9.35 10.22
CA ASP A 269 -23.42 -8.45 10.99
C ASP A 269 -24.65 -8.05 10.16
#